data_AF-A0A814N8U1-F1
#
_entry.id   AF-A0A814N8U1-F1
#
_cell.length_a   1.000
_cell.length_b   1.000
_cell.length_c   1.000
_cell.angle_alpha   90.00
_cell.angle_beta   90.00
_cell.angle_gamma   90.00
#
_symmetry.space_group_name_H-M   'P 1'
#
loop_
_entity.id
_entity.type
_entity.pdbx_description
1 polymer ?
#
loop_
_entity_poly.entity_id
_entity_poly.type
_entity_poly.pdbx_seq_one_letter_code
_entity_poly.pdbx_strand_id
1 'polypeptide(L)'
;MLLIQIIVNVILSLPVTIYLFYAGLTQYYKKSMFRIFIENYVYNMFSLLQYINAAASFYVYSLTSRTFRKELYCLIVYCSSKLKQYMIDRPAALLTRLSHNIAS
;
A
#
# COMPACT_ATOMS: atom_id res chain seq x y z
N MET A 1 2.26 19.93 -3.24
CA MET A 1 1.41 18.82 -2.78
C MET A 1 0.61 18.25 -3.93
N LEU A 2 -0.51 18.88 -4.29
CA LEU A 2 -1.44 18.35 -5.30
C LEU A 2 -0.80 18.19 -6.68
N LEU A 3 -0.09 19.23 -7.16
CA LEU A 3 0.57 19.19 -8.47
C LEU A 3 1.65 18.08 -8.55
N ILE A 4 2.45 17.92 -7.49
CA ILE A 4 3.45 16.83 -7.40
C ILE A 4 2.77 15.47 -7.43
N GLN A 5 1.67 15.31 -6.68
CA GLN A 5 0.90 14.07 -6.64
C GLN A 5 0.29 13.75 -8.00
N ILE A 6 -0.21 14.75 -8.73
CA ILE A 6 -0.72 14.58 -10.10
C ILE A 6 0.41 14.13 -11.04
N ILE A 7 1.57 14.78 -10.99
CA ILE A 7 2.73 14.40 -11.82
C ILE A 7 3.14 12.94 -11.55
N VAL A 8 3.30 12.57 -10.28
CA VAL A 8 3.67 11.20 -9.89
C VAL A 8 2.63 10.19 -10.34
N ASN A 9 1.34 10.51 -10.16
CA ASN A 9 0.24 9.64 -10.59
C ASN A 9 0.23 9.43 -12.11
N VAL A 10 0.42 10.49 -12.89
CA VAL A 10 0.50 10.39 -14.37
C VAL A 10 1.68 9.54 -14.79
N ILE A 11 2.88 9.77 -14.24
CA ILE A 11 4.08 9.02 -14.60
C ILE A 11 3.91 7.51 -14.29
N LEU A 12 3.30 7.16 -13.16
CA LEU A 12 3.13 5.76 -12.76
C LEU A 12 1.98 5.04 -13.47
N SER A 13 0.93 5.75 -13.88
CA SER A 13 -0.26 5.15 -14.53
C SER A 13 -0.17 5.07 -16.05
N LEU A 14 0.65 5.93 -16.66
CA LEU A 14 0.77 6.04 -18.11
C LEU A 14 1.31 4.74 -18.79
N PRO A 15 2.33 4.04 -18.26
CA PRO A 15 2.84 2.82 -18.88
C PRO A 15 1.79 1.71 -19.00
N VAL A 16 0.98 1.50 -17.95
CA VAL A 16 -0.11 0.52 -17.95
C VAL A 16 -1.16 0.89 -19.00
N THR A 17 -1.55 2.16 -19.05
CA THR A 17 -2.56 2.65 -19.98
C THR A 17 -2.13 2.47 -21.43
N ILE A 18 -0.87 2.81 -21.75
CA ILE A 18 -0.30 2.59 -23.09
C ILE A 18 -0.29 1.10 -23.43
N TYR A 19 0.12 0.23 -22.50
CA TYR A 19 0.13 -1.21 -22.73
C TYR A 19 -1.27 -1.76 -23.00
N LEU A 20 -2.28 -1.35 -22.22
CA LEU A 20 -3.67 -1.78 -22.43
C LEU A 20 -4.19 -1.36 -23.80
N PHE A 21 -3.87 -0.14 -24.23
CA PHE A 21 -4.23 0.34 -25.57
C PHE A 21 -3.57 -0.50 -26.67
N TYR A 22 -2.26 -0.75 -26.55
CA TYR A 22 -1.52 -1.63 -27.46
C TYR A 22 -2.09 -3.06 -27.48
N ALA A 23 -2.42 -3.62 -26.33
CA ALA A 23 -2.99 -4.96 -26.20
C ALA A 23 -4.36 -5.04 -26.90
N GLY A 24 -5.20 -4.02 -26.74
CA GLY A 24 -6.50 -3.92 -27.42
C GLY A 24 -6.37 -3.83 -28.94
N LEU A 25 -5.43 -3.01 -29.44
CA LEU A 25 -5.15 -2.92 -30.88
C LEU A 25 -4.62 -4.22 -31.48
N THR A 26 -3.80 -4.95 -30.71
CA THR A 26 -3.13 -6.16 -31.20
C THR A 26 -3.85 -7.47 -30.85
N GLN A 27 -5.08 -7.40 -30.32
CA GLN A 27 -5.78 -8.57 -29.77
C GLN A 27 -6.07 -9.67 -30.79
N TYR A 28 -6.30 -9.31 -32.06
CA TYR A 28 -6.63 -10.27 -33.13
C TYR A 28 -5.41 -10.72 -33.95
N TYR A 29 -4.23 -10.21 -33.64
CA TYR A 29 -3.01 -10.60 -34.34
C TYR A 29 -2.48 -11.91 -33.78
N LYS A 30 -2.04 -12.82 -34.65
CA LYS A 30 -1.38 -14.06 -34.23
C LYS A 30 -0.01 -13.73 -33.65
N LYS A 31 0.13 -13.82 -32.33
CA LYS A 31 1.38 -13.56 -31.60
C LYS A 31 2.16 -14.86 -31.41
N SER A 32 3.49 -14.80 -31.51
CA SER A 32 4.34 -15.94 -31.14
C SER A 32 4.35 -16.13 -29.62
N MET A 33 4.62 -17.36 -29.16
CA MET A 33 4.73 -17.66 -27.72
C MET A 33 5.76 -16.76 -27.01
N PHE A 34 6.91 -16.54 -27.67
CA PHE A 34 7.96 -15.66 -27.14
C PHE A 34 7.48 -14.21 -26.97
N ARG A 35 6.73 -13.69 -27.94
CA ARG A 35 6.15 -12.34 -27.84
C ARG A 35 5.16 -12.22 -26.70
N ILE A 36 4.29 -13.22 -26.53
CA ILE A 36 3.32 -13.25 -25.42
C ILE A 36 4.04 -13.25 -24.07
N PHE A 37 5.12 -14.02 -23.95
CA PHE A 37 5.91 -14.06 -22.72
C PHE A 37 6.51 -12.69 -22.37
N ILE A 38 7.11 -12.00 -23.34
CA ILE A 38 7.63 -10.65 -23.15
C ILE A 38 6.52 -9.67 -22.79
N GLU A 39 5.39 -9.70 -23.49
CA GLU A 39 4.25 -8.82 -23.23
C GLU A 39 3.72 -8.99 -21.81
N ASN A 40 3.58 -10.24 -21.34
CA ASN A 40 3.17 -10.54 -19.97
C ASN A 40 4.19 -10.06 -18.93
N TYR A 41 5.49 -10.22 -19.19
CA TYR A 41 6.53 -9.72 -18.30
C TYR A 41 6.49 -8.19 -18.17
N VAL A 42 6.36 -7.49 -19.30
CA VAL A 42 6.24 -6.02 -19.34
C VAL A 42 4.97 -5.57 -18.61
N TYR A 43 3.84 -6.23 -18.84
CA TYR A 43 2.60 -5.94 -18.14
C TYR A 43 2.71 -6.09 -16.63
N ASN A 44 3.38 -7.15 -16.15
CA ASN A 44 3.62 -7.36 -14.73
C ASN A 44 4.50 -6.25 -14.14
N MET A 45 5.57 -5.83 -14.83
CA MET A 45 6.38 -4.68 -14.39
C MET A 45 5.56 -3.40 -14.31
N PHE A 46 4.71 -3.12 -15.30
CA PHE A 46 3.85 -1.93 -15.27
C PHE A 46 2.77 -2.03 -14.18
N SER A 47 2.24 -3.22 -13.92
CA SER A 47 1.27 -3.44 -12.84
C SER A 47 1.91 -3.20 -11.46
N LEU A 48 3.20 -3.52 -11.27
CA LEU A 48 3.94 -3.17 -10.07
C LEU A 48 4.01 -1.66 -9.84
N LEU A 49 4.17 -0.86 -10.90
CA LEU A 49 4.14 0.61 -10.80
C LEU A 49 2.79 1.13 -10.29
N GLN A 50 1.69 0.49 -10.66
CA GLN A 50 0.35 0.82 -10.15
C GLN A 50 0.21 0.53 -8.64
N TYR A 51 0.76 -0.59 -8.15
CA TYR A 51 0.77 -0.85 -6.71
C TYR A 51 1.60 0.19 -5.94
N ILE A 52 2.73 0.63 -6.51
CA ILE A 52 3.52 1.73 -5.93
C ILE A 52 2.70 3.02 -5.92
N ASN A 53 1.96 3.30 -6.99
CA ASN A 53 1.11 4.49 -7.08
C ASN A 53 0.04 4.57 -5.98
N ALA A 54 -0.55 3.42 -5.60
CA ALA A 54 -1.50 3.35 -4.49
C ALA A 54 -0.88 3.83 -3.16
N ALA A 55 0.41 3.57 -2.93
CA ALA A 55 1.14 4.04 -1.77
C ALA A 55 1.82 5.42 -1.99
N ALA A 56 1.96 5.87 -3.23
CA ALA A 56 2.72 7.07 -3.58
C ALA A 56 2.16 8.33 -2.90
N SER A 57 0.85 8.45 -2.78
CA SER A 57 0.21 9.58 -2.09
C SER A 57 0.73 9.71 -0.65
N PHE A 58 0.79 8.60 0.09
CA PHE A 58 1.32 8.58 1.46
C PHE A 58 2.78 9.06 1.52
N TYR A 59 3.63 8.59 0.61
CA TYR A 59 5.04 8.99 0.56
C TYR A 59 5.21 10.46 0.16
N VAL A 60 4.44 10.94 -0.81
CA VAL A 60 4.44 12.35 -1.22
C VAL A 60 4.08 13.23 -0.02
N TYR A 61 3.00 12.94 0.70
CA TYR A 61 2.62 13.69 1.90
C TYR A 61 3.67 13.61 3.00
N SER A 62 4.23 12.42 3.24
CA SER A 62 5.29 12.20 4.24
C SER A 62 6.54 13.03 3.95
N LEU A 63 6.97 13.11 2.70
CA LEU A 63 8.20 13.83 2.34
C LEU A 63 8.00 15.34 2.29
N THR A 64 6.87 15.79 1.74
CA THR A 64 6.70 17.19 1.39
C THR A 64 5.99 18.02 2.48
N SER A 65 5.21 17.41 3.40
CA SER A 65 4.36 18.15 4.36
C SER A 65 4.93 18.07 5.76
N ARG A 66 5.26 19.23 6.36
CA ARG A 66 5.68 19.29 7.77
C ARG A 66 4.53 18.98 8.72
N THR A 67 3.34 19.51 8.44
CA THR A 67 2.14 19.27 9.25
C THR A 67 1.76 17.80 9.26
N PHE A 68 1.75 17.15 8.08
CA PHE A 68 1.44 15.73 7.99
C PHE A 68 2.43 14.87 8.80
N ARG A 69 3.73 15.15 8.70
CA ARG A 69 4.75 14.41 9.48
C ARG A 69 4.55 14.55 10.99
N LYS A 70 4.17 15.74 11.47
CA LYS A 70 3.93 15.98 12.89
C LYS A 70 2.73 15.16 13.39
N GLU A 71 1.62 15.18 12.65
CA GLU A 71 0.43 14.40 12.98
C GLU A 71 0.68 12.90 12.88
N LEU A 72 1.39 12.45 11.83
CA LEU A 72 1.78 11.05 11.66
C LEU A 72 2.63 10.57 12.84
N TYR A 73 3.62 11.35 13.25
CA TYR A 73 4.46 11.03 14.41
C TYR A 73 3.62 10.94 15.70
N CYS A 74 2.73 11.91 15.93
CA CYS A 74 1.82 11.91 17.07
C CYS A 74 0.96 10.63 17.09
N LEU A 75 0.39 10.27 15.94
CA LEU A 75 -0.45 9.09 15.78
C LEU A 75 0.34 7.80 16.03
N ILE A 76 1.56 7.68 15.50
CA ILE A 76 2.43 6.51 15.72
C ILE A 76 2.78 6.36 17.19
N VAL A 77 3.16 7.45 17.87
CA VAL A 77 3.50 7.44 19.30
C VAL A 77 2.27 7.08 20.15
N TYR A 78 1.11 7.65 19.84
CA TYR A 78 -0.14 7.34 20.51
C TYR A 78 -0.54 5.87 20.34
N CYS A 79 -0.54 5.36 19.10
CA CYS A 79 -0.84 3.96 18.81
C CYS A 79 0.13 3.01 19.52
N SER A 80 1.44 3.30 19.49
CA SER A 80 2.46 2.47 20.14
C SER A 80 2.27 2.42 21.65
N SER A 81 1.94 3.55 22.27
CA SER A 81 1.68 3.65 23.71
C SER A 81 0.43 2.86 24.11
N LYS A 82 -0.64 2.97 23.33
CA LYS A 82 -1.89 2.23 23.55
C LYS A 82 -1.73 0.73 23.34
N LEU A 83 -0.95 0.33 22.32
CA LEU A 83 -0.64 -1.09 22.07
C LEU A 83 0.13 -1.71 23.25
N LYS A 84 1.07 -0.95 23.83
CA LYS A 84 1.81 -1.37 25.02
C LYS A 84 0.88 -1.58 26.24
N GLN A 85 -0.10 -0.70 26.44
CA GLN A 85 -1.11 -0.87 27.49
C GLN A 85 -1.96 -2.13 27.26
N TYR A 86 -2.47 -2.34 26.04
CA TYR A 86 -3.24 -3.55 25.72
C TYR A 86 -2.46 -4.85 25.96
N MET A 87 -1.15 -4.87 25.70
CA MET A 87 -0.33 -6.05 25.96
C MET A 87 -0.08 -6.30 27.46
N ILE A 88 -0.06 -5.26 28.28
CA ILE A 88 0.12 -5.37 29.74
C ILE A 88 -1.20 -5.77 30.43
N ASP A 89 -2.33 -5.23 29.98
CA ASP A 89 -3.64 -5.48 30.61
C ASP A 89 -4.22 -6.87 30.27
N ARG A 90 -3.87 -7.44 29.11
CA ARG A 90 -4.38 -8.75 28.66
C ARG A 90 -4.05 -9.94 29.59
N PRO A 91 -2.81 -10.14 30.07
CA PRO A 91 -2.50 -11.21 31.02
C PRO A 91 -3.14 -10.98 32.39
N ALA A 92 -3.25 -9.73 32.86
CA ALA A 92 -3.90 -9.41 34.13
C ALA A 92 -5.40 -9.72 34.14
N ALA A 93 -6.09 -9.44 33.03
CA ALA A 93 -7.50 -9.77 32.84
C ALA A 93 -7.77 -11.28 32.68
N LEU A 94 -6.81 -12.05 32.14
CA LEU A 94 -6.92 -13.51 32.03
C LEU A 94 -6.70 -14.20 33.38
N LEU A 95 -5.74 -13.73 34.18
CA LEU A 95 -5.45 -14.28 35.52
C LEU A 95 -6.60 -14.05 36.50
N THR A 96 -7.23 -12.87 36.47
CA THR A 96 -8.42 -12.57 37.29
C THR A 96 -9.65 -13.39 36.90
N ARG A 97 -9.82 -13.71 35.61
CA ARG A 97 -10.89 -14.63 35.16
C ARG A 97 -10.63 -16.08 35.55
N LEU A 98 -9.37 -16.54 35.50
CA LEU A 98 -9.01 -17.88 35.94
C LEU A 98 -9.14 -18.06 37.45
N SER A 99 -8.74 -17.07 38.26
CA SER A 99 -8.92 -17.13 39.71
C SER A 99 -10.39 -17.17 40.11
N HIS A 100 -11.27 -16.49 39.37
CA HIS A 100 -12.71 -16.51 39.64
C HIS A 100 -13.38 -17.86 39.28
N ASN A 101 -12.90 -18.55 38.24
CA ASN A 101 -13.41 -19.88 37.84
C ASN A 101 -12.88 -21.03 38.71
N ILE A 102 -11.75 -20.85 39.40
CA ILE A 102 -11.20 -21.86 40.33
C ILE A 102 -11.85 -21.74 41.73
N ALA A 103 -12.45 -20.59 42.04
CA ALA A 103 -13.10 -20.31 43.32
C ALA A 103 -14.62 -20.64 43.35
N SER A 104 -15.17 -21.17 42.25
CA SER A 104 -16.56 -21.63 42.09
C SER A 104 -16.62 -23.14 41.93
#